data_AF-A0A8J4SRK9-F1
#
_entry.id   AF-A0A8J4SRK9-F1
#
_cell.length_a   1.000
_cell.length_b   1.000
_cell.length_c   1.000
_cell.angle_alpha   90.00
_cell.angle_beta   90.00
_cell.angle_gamma   90.00
#
_symmetry.space_group_name_H-M   'P 1'
#
loop_
_entity.id
_entity.type
_entity.pdbx_description
1 polymer ?
#
loop_
_entity_poly.entity_id
_entity_poly.type
_entity_poly.pdbx_seq_one_letter_code
_entity_poly.pdbx_strand_id
1 'polypeptide(L)'
;MDGRVFVSVPCRSSSDVDLKKPIRRFIEKTYGSSMCDSVSPALDTLQELRKTALQRLRDKTLSAAKQVATYHDTLLALESRVSMTETEARVDWKWTDISGKSKSMIFYSLHFEVHSELCTCLFERANIIFCYAAIHSQIAESCDVKDPDKLKQAVISLKVSCVQPLCYISYSYFGIKSLYG
;
A
#
# COMPACT_ATOMS: atom_id res chain seq x y z
N MET A 1 37.91 -11.12 -4.27
CA MET A 1 36.80 -10.61 -3.44
C MET A 1 35.53 -11.22 -4.01
N ASP A 2 35.01 -12.30 -3.41
CA ASP A 2 33.76 -12.92 -3.84
C ASP A 2 32.59 -11.99 -3.49
N GLY A 3 32.28 -11.09 -4.42
CA GLY A 3 31.21 -10.11 -4.31
C GLY A 3 29.86 -10.77 -4.53
N ARG A 4 29.23 -11.29 -3.47
CA ARG A 4 27.82 -11.68 -3.54
C ARG A 4 26.98 -10.41 -3.64
N VAL A 5 26.18 -10.32 -4.70
CA VAL A 5 25.27 -9.21 -4.95
C VAL A 5 23.85 -9.70 -4.66
N PHE A 6 23.22 -9.17 -3.61
CA PHE A 6 21.78 -9.31 -3.41
C PHE A 6 21.07 -8.29 -4.30
N VAL A 7 19.95 -8.71 -4.90
CA VAL A 7 19.08 -7.80 -5.65
C VAL A 7 17.99 -7.30 -4.71
N SER A 8 17.85 -5.97 -4.60
CA SER A 8 16.76 -5.33 -3.90
C SER A 8 15.84 -4.59 -4.87
N VAL A 9 14.57 -4.43 -4.48
CA VAL A 9 13.55 -3.73 -5.25
C VAL A 9 13.32 -2.35 -4.61
N PRO A 10 13.31 -1.25 -5.39
CA PRO A 10 13.00 0.06 -4.87
C PRO A 10 11.50 0.19 -4.53
N CYS A 11 11.20 0.97 -3.49
CA CYS A 11 9.81 1.34 -3.19
C CYS A 11 9.25 2.24 -4.29
N ARG A 12 7.96 2.09 -4.57
CA ARG A 12 7.21 3.09 -5.34
C ARG A 12 6.97 4.33 -4.48
N SER A 13 6.63 5.44 -5.12
CA SER A 13 6.24 6.66 -4.43
C SER A 13 4.78 6.99 -4.71
N SER A 14 4.15 7.69 -3.78
CA SER A 14 2.78 8.18 -3.94
C SER A 14 2.71 9.66 -3.57
N SER A 15 1.83 10.39 -4.24
CA SER A 15 1.50 11.75 -3.82
C SER A 15 0.47 11.73 -2.69
N ASP A 16 0.31 12.87 -2.03
CA ASP A 16 -0.76 13.02 -1.06
C ASP A 16 -2.14 12.96 -1.73
N VAL A 17 -3.11 12.41 -1.00
CA VAL A 17 -4.53 12.28 -1.42
C VAL A 17 -5.41 12.53 -0.21
N ASP A 18 -6.60 13.08 -0.42
CA ASP A 18 -7.58 13.33 0.64
C ASP A 18 -8.42 12.08 0.89
N LEU A 19 -8.22 11.44 2.04
CA LEU A 19 -9.06 10.32 2.49
C LEU A 19 -10.32 10.79 3.21
N LYS A 20 -10.23 11.91 3.91
CA LYS A 20 -11.27 12.33 4.87
C LYS A 20 -12.55 12.69 4.13
N LYS A 21 -12.45 13.54 3.11
CA LYS A 21 -13.62 14.06 2.40
C LYS A 21 -14.48 12.97 1.74
N PRO A 22 -13.94 12.03 0.94
CA PRO A 22 -14.76 10.99 0.33
C PRO A 22 -15.36 10.01 1.35
N ILE A 23 -14.60 9.63 2.37
CA ILE A 23 -15.09 8.73 3.42
C ILE A 23 -16.16 9.42 4.27
N ARG A 24 -15.97 10.69 4.63
CA ARG A 24 -16.95 11.49 5.38
C ARG A 24 -18.28 11.58 4.63
N ARG A 25 -18.24 11.87 3.33
CA ARG A 25 -19.43 11.89 2.46
C ARG A 25 -20.15 10.54 2.42
N PHE A 26 -19.40 9.44 2.32
CA PHE A 26 -19.97 8.10 2.37
C PHE A 26 -20.64 7.83 3.72
N ILE A 27 -19.95 8.11 4.83
CA ILE A 27 -20.47 7.84 6.17
C ILE A 27 -21.72 8.67 6.46
N GLU A 28 -21.73 9.95 6.07
CA GLU A 28 -22.90 10.80 6.22
C GLU A 28 -24.10 10.28 5.41
N LYS A 29 -23.87 9.85 4.17
CA LYS A 29 -24.91 9.26 3.32
C LYS A 29 -25.47 7.94 3.86
N THR A 30 -24.60 7.08 4.41
CA THR A 30 -24.94 5.70 4.80
C THR A 30 -25.43 5.60 6.24
N TYR A 31 -24.87 6.41 7.15
CA TYR A 31 -25.07 6.30 8.60
C TYR A 31 -25.53 7.61 9.26
N GLY A 32 -25.65 8.70 8.50
CA GLY A 32 -26.11 10.01 8.98
C GLY A 32 -25.02 10.89 9.61
N SER A 33 -25.33 12.18 9.78
CA SER A 33 -24.36 13.20 10.22
C SER A 33 -23.84 12.98 11.65
N SER A 34 -24.64 12.41 12.56
CA SER A 34 -24.21 12.13 13.94
C SER A 34 -23.06 11.12 14.00
N MET A 35 -23.13 10.02 13.23
CA MET A 35 -22.03 9.06 13.13
C MET A 35 -20.82 9.67 12.43
N CYS A 36 -21.07 10.42 11.35
CA CYS A 36 -20.05 11.14 10.59
C CYS A 36 -19.17 12.04 11.47
N ASP A 37 -19.78 12.78 12.41
CA ASP A 37 -19.03 13.64 13.33
C ASP A 37 -18.27 12.84 14.39
N SER A 38 -18.86 11.74 14.89
CA SER A 38 -18.21 10.88 15.89
C SER A 38 -16.92 10.22 15.38
N VAL A 39 -16.82 9.93 14.07
CA VAL A 39 -15.65 9.29 13.46
C VAL A 39 -14.62 10.27 12.90
N SER A 40 -14.91 11.57 12.91
CA SER A 40 -14.00 12.59 12.35
C SER A 40 -12.57 12.50 12.89
N PRO A 41 -12.32 12.32 14.21
CA PRO A 41 -10.96 12.16 14.72
C PRO A 41 -10.25 10.89 14.22
N ALA A 42 -11.01 9.82 13.94
CA ALA A 42 -10.45 8.59 13.37
C ALA A 42 -10.03 8.79 11.90
N LEU A 43 -10.77 9.61 11.14
CA LEU A 43 -10.39 10.00 9.78
C LEU A 43 -9.14 10.89 9.78
N ASP A 44 -8.97 11.76 10.77
CA ASP A 44 -7.74 12.53 10.97
C ASP A 44 -6.55 11.61 11.20
N THR A 45 -6.72 10.62 12.07
CA THR A 45 -5.71 9.60 12.37
C THR A 45 -5.37 8.78 11.13
N LEU A 46 -6.37 8.38 10.33
CA LEU A 46 -6.16 7.62 9.09
C LEU A 46 -5.32 8.40 8.06
N GLN A 47 -5.60 9.69 7.90
CA GLN A 47 -4.81 10.56 7.00
C GLN A 47 -3.35 10.65 7.46
N GLU A 48 -3.11 10.85 8.75
CA GLU A 48 -1.75 10.92 9.29
C GLU A 48 -1.03 9.56 9.25
N LEU A 49 -1.75 8.45 9.42
CA LEU A 49 -1.19 7.10 9.23
C LEU A 49 -0.71 6.91 7.79
N ARG A 50 -1.50 7.31 6.79
CA ARG A 50 -1.09 7.26 5.38
C ARG A 50 0.17 8.09 5.14
N LYS A 51 0.14 9.36 5.56
CA LYS A 51 1.26 10.29 5.39
C LYS A 51 2.54 9.75 6.03
N THR A 52 2.43 9.23 7.25
CA THR A 52 3.55 8.61 7.96
C THR A 52 4.07 7.38 7.21
N ALA A 53 3.19 6.49 6.76
CA ALA A 53 3.58 5.31 6.00
C ALA A 53 4.34 5.68 4.72
N LEU A 54 3.86 6.69 3.98
CA LEU A 54 4.52 7.17 2.76
C LEU A 54 5.91 7.77 3.02
N GLN A 55 6.07 8.53 4.11
CA GLN A 55 7.38 9.07 4.52
C GLN A 55 8.36 7.94 4.84
N ARG A 56 7.87 6.87 5.48
CA ARG A 56 8.68 5.70 5.88
C ARG A 56 9.08 4.78 4.73
N LEU A 57 8.51 4.92 3.54
CA LEU A 57 8.89 4.07 2.39
C LEU A 57 10.36 4.21 1.96
N ARG A 58 11.02 5.29 2.38
CA ARG A 58 12.44 5.55 2.09
C ARG A 58 13.40 4.94 3.12
N ASP A 59 12.87 4.48 4.25
CA ASP A 59 13.64 4.02 5.39
C ASP A 59 13.86 2.50 5.32
N LYS A 60 15.11 2.06 5.25
CA LYS A 60 15.50 0.64 5.18
C LYS A 60 15.55 -0.02 6.56
N THR A 61 14.47 0.09 7.34
CA THR A 61 14.44 -0.39 8.73
C THR A 61 13.20 -1.20 9.05
N LEU A 62 13.31 -2.13 10.02
CA LEU A 62 12.17 -2.90 10.51
C LEU A 62 11.09 -2.02 11.17
N SER A 63 11.50 -0.89 11.78
CA SER A 63 10.57 0.08 12.35
C SER A 63 9.70 0.73 11.27
N ALA A 64 10.33 1.16 10.17
CA ALA A 64 9.62 1.68 9.00
C ALA A 64 8.68 0.63 8.40
N ALA A 65 9.16 -0.61 8.21
CA ALA A 65 8.34 -1.72 7.72
C ALA A 65 7.09 -1.95 8.60
N LYS A 66 7.24 -1.86 9.94
CA LYS A 66 6.12 -2.00 10.87
C LYS A 66 5.09 -0.88 10.70
N GLN A 67 5.52 0.37 10.55
CA GLN A 67 4.59 1.49 10.35
C GLN A 67 3.83 1.40 9.02
N VAL A 68 4.49 0.92 7.96
CA VAL A 68 3.86 0.63 6.67
C VAL A 68 2.82 -0.48 6.80
N ALA A 69 3.14 -1.55 7.53
CA ALA A 69 2.20 -2.64 7.81
C ALA A 69 0.99 -2.17 8.63
N THR A 70 1.20 -1.31 9.65
CA THR A 70 0.09 -0.75 10.44
C THR A 70 -0.92 0.00 9.57
N TYR A 71 -0.45 0.80 8.60
CA TYR A 71 -1.35 1.47 7.67
C TYR A 71 -2.10 0.48 6.76
N HIS A 72 -1.40 -0.53 6.22
CA HIS A 72 -2.03 -1.59 5.44
C HIS A 72 -3.15 -2.31 6.22
N ASP A 73 -2.89 -2.68 7.46
CA ASP A 73 -3.85 -3.42 8.30
C ASP A 73 -5.05 -2.54 8.69
N THR A 74 -4.81 -1.25 8.88
CA THR A 74 -5.88 -0.27 9.12
C THR A 74 -6.81 -0.18 7.90
N LEU A 75 -6.26 -0.14 6.69
CA LEU A 75 -7.06 -0.16 5.46
C LEU A 75 -7.84 -1.47 5.30
N LEU A 76 -7.21 -2.62 5.58
CA LEU A 76 -7.89 -3.93 5.56
C LEU A 76 -9.09 -3.96 6.51
N ALA A 77 -8.94 -3.44 7.73
CA ALA A 77 -10.03 -3.36 8.69
C ALA A 77 -11.14 -2.39 8.26
N LEU A 78 -10.80 -1.35 7.48
CA LEU A 78 -11.74 -0.35 6.99
C LEU A 78 -12.58 -0.84 5.79
N GLU A 79 -12.00 -1.71 4.95
CA GLU A 79 -12.60 -2.18 3.70
C GLU A 79 -14.00 -2.80 3.86
N SER A 80 -14.25 -3.47 4.99
CA SER A 80 -15.57 -4.04 5.31
C SER A 80 -16.64 -3.02 5.72
N ARG A 81 -16.26 -1.77 6.00
CA ARG A 81 -17.13 -0.73 6.59
C ARG A 81 -17.35 0.46 5.67
N VAL A 82 -16.38 0.74 4.81
CA VAL A 82 -16.40 1.86 3.86
C VAL A 82 -16.15 1.31 2.47
N SER A 83 -17.16 1.46 1.61
CA SER A 83 -17.03 1.06 0.23
C SER A 83 -16.27 2.12 -0.56
N MET A 84 -14.97 1.89 -0.71
CA MET A 84 -14.07 2.72 -1.53
C MET A 84 -14.14 2.23 -2.97
N THR A 85 -15.04 2.82 -3.74
CA THR A 85 -15.25 2.53 -5.16
C THR A 85 -15.43 3.83 -5.93
N GLU A 86 -15.49 3.77 -7.25
CA GLU A 86 -15.70 4.94 -8.10
C GLU A 86 -17.03 5.68 -7.82
N THR A 87 -18.07 4.96 -7.41
CA THR A 87 -19.44 5.49 -7.23
C THR A 87 -19.77 5.85 -5.78
N GLU A 88 -18.91 5.48 -4.83
CA GLU A 88 -19.13 5.68 -3.39
C GLU A 88 -18.03 6.56 -2.77
N ALA A 89 -17.19 6.02 -1.87
CA ALA A 89 -16.08 6.76 -1.26
C ALA A 89 -14.87 6.83 -2.21
N ARG A 90 -15.02 7.51 -3.36
CA ARG A 90 -13.99 7.60 -4.39
C ARG A 90 -12.73 8.31 -3.89
N VAL A 91 -11.60 7.59 -3.91
CA VAL A 91 -10.26 8.13 -3.67
C VAL A 91 -9.41 7.91 -4.91
N ASP A 92 -8.94 8.98 -5.54
CA ASP A 92 -8.06 8.87 -6.71
C ASP A 92 -6.60 8.62 -6.27
N TRP A 93 -6.24 7.36 -6.08
CA TRP A 93 -4.89 6.96 -5.67
C TRP A 93 -3.84 7.29 -6.74
N LYS A 94 -2.70 7.86 -6.32
CA LYS A 94 -1.65 8.31 -7.23
C LYS A 94 -0.32 7.65 -6.88
N TRP A 95 0.06 6.63 -7.63
CA TRP A 95 1.32 5.89 -7.44
C TRP A 95 2.23 6.00 -8.66
N THR A 96 3.53 6.14 -8.44
CA THR A 96 4.55 6.02 -9.49
C THR A 96 4.85 4.55 -9.76
N ASP A 97 5.41 4.27 -10.94
CA ASP A 97 6.12 3.01 -11.11
C ASP A 97 7.45 2.99 -10.33
N ILE A 98 8.15 1.85 -10.38
CA ILE A 98 9.46 1.67 -9.71
C ILE A 98 10.59 2.47 -10.37
N SER A 99 10.39 2.98 -11.59
CA SER A 99 11.35 3.85 -12.29
C SER A 99 11.23 5.32 -11.87
N GLY A 100 10.29 5.64 -10.96
CA GLY A 100 10.01 6.99 -10.52
C GLY A 100 9.20 7.81 -11.52
N LYS A 101 8.82 7.22 -12.66
CA LYS A 101 7.92 7.86 -13.61
C LYS A 101 6.53 7.81 -13.02
N SER A 102 5.98 8.99 -12.73
CA SER A 102 4.56 9.12 -12.47
C SER A 102 3.86 8.76 -13.77
N LYS A 103 3.15 7.63 -13.78
CA LYS A 103 2.09 7.46 -14.74
C LYS A 103 0.97 8.39 -14.28
N SER A 104 0.99 9.63 -14.76
CA SER A 104 -0.26 10.37 -14.97
C SER A 104 -1.08 9.52 -15.92
N MET A 105 -1.92 8.66 -15.34
CA MET A 105 -2.58 7.56 -16.04
C MET A 105 -3.79 8.04 -16.88
N ILE A 106 -3.75 9.29 -17.34
CA ILE A 106 -4.66 9.87 -18.36
C ILE A 106 -4.63 9.04 -19.66
N PHE A 107 -3.65 8.14 -19.84
CA PHE A 107 -3.62 7.22 -20.97
C PHE A 107 -4.34 5.88 -20.76
N TYR A 108 -4.69 5.49 -19.51
CA TYR A 108 -5.51 4.30 -19.26
C TYR A 108 -6.99 4.64 -19.02
N SER A 109 -7.34 5.93 -18.95
CA SER A 109 -8.73 6.42 -18.84
C SER A 109 -9.62 6.15 -20.07
N LEU A 110 -9.15 5.38 -21.05
CA LEU A 110 -9.96 4.84 -22.15
C LEU A 110 -10.70 3.54 -21.77
N HIS A 111 -10.34 2.88 -20.65
CA HIS A 111 -11.05 1.72 -20.13
C HIS A 111 -11.65 2.01 -18.75
N PHE A 112 -12.98 2.07 -18.68
CA PHE A 112 -13.76 2.28 -17.46
C PHE A 112 -13.39 1.30 -16.33
N GLU A 113 -13.13 0.02 -16.69
CA GLU A 113 -12.72 -1.04 -15.74
C GLU A 113 -11.39 -0.74 -15.04
N VAL A 114 -10.44 -0.09 -15.70
CA VAL A 114 -9.15 0.29 -15.08
C VAL A 114 -9.35 1.44 -14.10
N HIS A 115 -10.31 2.33 -14.37
CA HIS A 115 -10.58 3.49 -13.51
C HIS A 115 -11.24 3.09 -12.18
N SER A 116 -12.14 2.10 -12.22
CA SER A 116 -12.81 1.59 -11.03
C SER A 116 -11.81 0.89 -10.09
N GLU A 117 -10.88 0.08 -10.63
CA GLU A 117 -9.81 -0.57 -9.86
C GLU A 117 -8.91 0.44 -9.13
N LEU A 118 -8.59 1.57 -9.78
CA LEU A 118 -7.73 2.62 -9.23
C LEU A 118 -8.34 3.41 -8.08
N CYS A 119 -9.64 3.29 -7.84
CA CYS A 119 -10.32 3.97 -6.73
C CYS A 119 -10.48 3.06 -5.50
N THR A 120 -10.10 1.78 -5.61
CA THR A 120 -10.37 0.77 -4.58
C THR A 120 -9.42 0.84 -3.39
N CYS A 121 -9.91 0.45 -2.22
CA CYS A 121 -9.06 0.20 -1.05
C CYS A 121 -7.99 -0.86 -1.36
N LEU A 122 -8.38 -1.90 -2.10
CA LEU A 122 -7.50 -2.98 -2.52
C LEU A 122 -6.30 -2.49 -3.35
N PHE A 123 -6.49 -1.52 -4.24
CA PHE A 123 -5.41 -0.94 -5.03
C PHE A 123 -4.35 -0.23 -4.17
N GLU A 124 -4.77 0.62 -3.22
CA GLU A 124 -3.85 1.24 -2.26
C GLU A 124 -3.12 0.17 -1.44
N ARG A 125 -3.86 -0.79 -0.87
CA ARG A 125 -3.29 -1.88 -0.07
C ARG A 125 -2.26 -2.70 -0.84
N ALA A 126 -2.51 -2.99 -2.11
CA ALA A 126 -1.58 -3.70 -2.98
C ALA A 126 -0.28 -2.92 -3.22
N ASN A 127 -0.35 -1.59 -3.39
CA ASN A 127 0.86 -0.77 -3.50
C ASN A 127 1.62 -0.66 -2.18
N ILE A 128 0.91 -0.59 -1.04
CA ILE A 128 1.53 -0.56 0.28
C ILE A 128 2.24 -1.88 0.60
N ILE A 129 1.60 -3.03 0.34
CA ILE A 129 2.23 -4.34 0.58
C ILE A 129 3.41 -4.59 -0.38
N PHE A 130 3.35 -4.08 -1.61
CA PHE A 130 4.50 -4.06 -2.51
C PHE A 130 5.68 -3.30 -1.87
N CYS A 131 5.44 -2.10 -1.35
CA CYS A 131 6.51 -1.31 -0.74
C CYS A 131 7.01 -1.94 0.57
N TYR A 132 6.15 -2.59 1.35
CA TYR A 132 6.56 -3.41 2.49
C TYR A 132 7.54 -4.52 2.07
N ALA A 133 7.24 -5.23 0.97
CA ALA A 133 8.15 -6.21 0.36
C ALA A 133 9.49 -5.59 -0.03
N ALA A 134 9.43 -4.44 -0.71
CA ALA A 134 10.59 -3.71 -1.20
C ALA A 134 11.51 -3.30 -0.04
N ILE A 135 10.97 -2.77 1.06
CA ILE A 135 11.73 -2.45 2.28
C ILE A 135 12.47 -3.69 2.80
N HIS A 136 11.81 -4.84 2.89
CA HIS A 136 12.45 -6.08 3.34
C HIS A 136 13.56 -6.55 2.39
N SER A 137 13.37 -6.43 1.06
CA SER A 137 14.44 -6.76 0.11
C SER A 137 15.68 -5.87 0.30
N GLN A 138 15.48 -4.59 0.61
CA GLN A 138 16.56 -3.63 0.88
C GLN A 138 17.22 -3.86 2.25
N ILE A 139 16.45 -4.27 3.27
CA ILE A 139 17.00 -4.69 4.56
C ILE A 139 17.92 -5.89 4.36
N ALA A 140 17.49 -6.90 3.61
CA ALA A 140 18.30 -8.08 3.36
C ALA A 140 19.61 -7.76 2.61
N GLU A 141 19.52 -6.92 1.58
CA GLU A 141 20.68 -6.45 0.81
C GLU A 141 21.72 -5.75 1.69
N SER A 142 21.28 -4.99 2.70
CA SER A 142 22.16 -4.21 3.59
C SER A 142 22.73 -4.99 4.79
N CYS A 143 22.36 -6.25 4.98
CA CYS A 143 22.85 -7.05 6.10
C CYS A 143 24.28 -7.57 5.85
N ASP A 144 25.12 -7.56 6.89
CA ASP A 144 26.42 -8.22 6.83
C ASP A 144 26.27 -9.74 6.95
N VAL A 145 26.48 -10.46 5.85
CA VAL A 145 26.36 -11.92 5.82
C VAL A 145 27.48 -12.67 6.55
N LYS A 146 28.52 -11.98 7.01
CA LYS A 146 29.59 -12.58 7.83
C LYS A 146 29.19 -12.69 9.30
N ASP A 147 28.27 -11.84 9.75
CA ASP A 147 27.67 -11.92 11.07
C ASP A 147 26.48 -12.89 11.02
N PRO A 148 26.47 -13.95 11.85
CA PRO A 148 25.42 -14.98 11.83
C PRO A 148 24.03 -14.42 12.17
N ASP A 149 23.92 -13.42 13.04
CA ASP A 149 22.65 -12.80 13.41
C ASP A 149 22.12 -11.93 12.27
N LYS A 150 23.02 -11.20 11.60
CA LYS A 150 22.67 -10.40 10.42
C LYS A 150 22.35 -11.26 9.21
N LEU A 151 23.03 -12.39 9.01
CA LEU A 151 22.69 -13.38 7.99
C LEU A 151 21.29 -13.96 8.23
N LYS A 152 20.98 -14.31 9.48
CA LYS A 152 19.64 -14.76 9.86
C LYS A 152 18.57 -13.71 9.54
N GLN A 153 18.85 -12.44 9.86
CA GLN A 153 17.94 -11.33 9.52
C GLN A 153 17.74 -11.21 7.99
N ALA A 154 18.83 -11.28 7.21
CA ALA A 154 18.76 -11.21 5.75
C ALA A 154 17.85 -12.31 5.17
N VAL A 155 17.99 -13.54 5.65
CA VAL A 155 17.16 -14.68 5.23
C VAL A 155 15.70 -14.47 5.59
N ILE A 156 15.40 -13.97 6.79
CA ILE A 156 14.03 -13.66 7.21
C ILE A 156 13.42 -12.59 6.31
N SER A 157 14.13 -11.49 6.09
CA SER A 157 13.65 -10.39 5.25
C SER A 157 13.45 -10.82 3.79
N LEU A 158 14.33 -11.64 3.22
CA LEU A 158 14.11 -12.19 1.86
C LEU A 158 12.85 -13.05 1.79
N LYS A 159 12.62 -13.92 2.78
CA LYS A 159 11.38 -14.74 2.84
C LYS A 159 10.14 -13.86 2.87
N VAL A 160 10.15 -12.79 3.68
CA VAL A 160 9.04 -11.83 3.74
C VAL A 160 8.84 -11.11 2.41
N SER A 161 9.91 -10.69 1.73
CA SER A 161 9.81 -10.00 0.45
C SER A 161 9.19 -10.85 -0.68
N CYS A 162 9.36 -12.17 -0.63
CA CYS A 162 8.91 -13.08 -1.69
C CYS A 162 7.52 -13.66 -1.44
N VAL A 163 7.19 -14.06 -0.21
CA VAL A 163 6.06 -14.98 0.03
C VAL A 163 4.74 -14.26 0.25
N GLN A 164 4.70 -13.20 1.07
CA GLN A 164 3.42 -12.54 1.40
C GLN A 164 2.93 -11.60 0.29
N PRO A 165 3.77 -10.75 -0.31
CA PRO A 165 3.31 -9.70 -1.23
C PRO A 165 3.06 -10.21 -2.65
N LEU A 166 3.88 -11.12 -3.18
CA LEU A 166 3.66 -11.70 -4.53
C LEU A 166 2.45 -12.63 -4.54
N CYS A 167 2.25 -13.45 -3.51
CA CYS A 167 1.02 -14.24 -3.40
C CYS A 167 -0.20 -13.30 -3.25
N TYR A 168 -0.16 -12.31 -2.35
CA TYR A 168 -1.26 -11.37 -2.16
C TYR A 168 -1.60 -10.58 -3.43
N ILE A 169 -0.60 -10.03 -4.12
CA ILE A 169 -0.76 -9.28 -5.37
C ILE A 169 -1.27 -10.22 -6.48
N SER A 170 -0.74 -11.43 -6.59
CA SER A 170 -1.21 -12.42 -7.58
C SER A 170 -2.67 -12.80 -7.33
N TYR A 171 -3.04 -13.18 -6.11
CA TYR A 171 -4.42 -13.53 -5.76
C TYR A 171 -5.38 -12.34 -5.90
N SER A 172 -4.97 -11.14 -5.53
CA SER A 172 -5.82 -9.95 -5.58
C SER A 172 -6.01 -9.43 -7.00
N TYR A 173 -4.95 -9.30 -7.81
CA TYR A 173 -5.06 -8.81 -9.18
C TYR A 173 -5.64 -9.84 -10.16
N PHE A 174 -5.34 -11.14 -10.00
CA PHE A 174 -5.93 -12.18 -10.86
C PHE A 174 -7.32 -12.64 -10.40
N GLY A 175 -7.63 -12.54 -9.10
CA GLY A 175 -8.97 -12.82 -8.58
C GLY A 175 -10.02 -11.84 -9.10
N ILE A 176 -9.65 -10.56 -9.27
CA ILE A 176 -10.54 -9.54 -9.88
C ILE A 176 -10.86 -9.90 -11.34
N LYS A 177 -9.87 -10.32 -12.14
CA LYS A 177 -10.11 -10.71 -13.54
C LYS A 177 -11.00 -11.94 -13.70
N SER A 178 -11.02 -12.84 -12.72
CA SER A 178 -11.84 -14.07 -12.77
C SER A 178 -13.30 -13.85 -12.35
N LEU A 179 -13.62 -12.76 -11.66
CA LEU A 179 -14.99 -12.46 -11.22
C LEU A 179 -15.78 -11.61 -12.23
N TYR A 180 -15.10 -11.01 -13.20
CA TYR A 180 -15.69 -10.15 -14.24
C TYR A 180 -15.38 -10.66 -15.67
N GLY A 181 -14.87 -11.89 -15.80
CA GLY A 181 -14.64 -12.58 -17.08
C GLY A 181 -15.73 -13.59 -17.40
#